data_AF-A0A0T6B7J2-F1
#
_entry.id   AF-A0A0T6B7J2-F1
#
_cell.length_a   1.000
_cell.length_b   1.000
_cell.length_c   1.000
_cell.angle_alpha   90.00
_cell.angle_beta   90.00
_cell.angle_gamma   90.00
#
_symmetry.space_group_name_H-M   'P 1'
#
loop_
_entity.id
_entity.type
_entity.pdbx_description
1 polymer ?
#
loop_
_entity_poly.entity_id
_entity_poly.type
_entity_poly.pdbx_seq_one_letter_code
_entity_poly.pdbx_strand_id
1 'polypeptide(L)'
;MLANMLLSQLSLELEILRYEISSDGKYLACIITCGRVNVYLLARYLSIPQAPSEEDKIGAKKRMSLKKSPQVIYDIKEKINGVLDNEKLRNILNEFSEFPEDYRAIIWARLLRLPNNHQLYNALINIKPKVPIADFEKKYPLENKMALKNLKKIISNLANWSPFFAEVDYLPEFAFPFVKVFKNDPVACFEAVCTIIANWCQYWFEYFPLPPVNILAIVENVLLEHKPQLLHHFAKYEITSKIYAWPLLQTAFSEVLTARDWLILWDHILINEPSFFLLAVVAYNLINSHVLLKMNYGRDIKRFFYTQNFLDIKKLISTTYELLNNTSEKNHPRQYLNYFTPIEIGEYPQFNGYPTAVHTIQDFKGLRKDKHLLTDKELEMLQPIDKGTKIDQVRKNIEENQRMNELGNLYKSKLEDELAIVNEQRKRLDELKKIKDLNLQKGTHRSLDHRHGRCYCTSLEGKHARLCDKAIIASDLKATDMLIKKVEKGLKKQKGGSLEDTDIQQLAVETVELEMKILKELQLLNSLKEVP
;
A
#
# COMPACT_ATOMS: atom_id res chain seq x y z
N MET A 1 -3.72 42.08 -35.18
CA MET A 1 -4.71 42.40 -34.13
C MET A 1 -6.13 41.99 -34.53
N LEU A 2 -6.64 42.46 -35.68
CA LEU A 2 -7.98 42.10 -36.20
C LEU A 2 -8.19 40.61 -36.45
N ALA A 3 -7.21 39.94 -37.05
CA ALA A 3 -7.25 38.49 -37.25
C ALA A 3 -7.36 37.72 -35.91
N ASN A 4 -6.68 38.16 -34.86
CA ASN A 4 -6.72 37.48 -33.55
C ASN A 4 -8.07 37.65 -32.83
N MET A 5 -8.75 38.79 -33.02
CA MET A 5 -10.12 39.01 -32.53
C MET A 5 -11.14 38.13 -33.28
N LEU A 6 -10.98 37.99 -34.60
CA LEU A 6 -11.88 37.17 -35.41
C LEU A 6 -11.66 35.68 -35.12
N LEU A 7 -10.40 35.27 -34.92
CA LEU A 7 -10.05 33.92 -34.48
C LEU A 7 -10.59 33.60 -33.08
N SER A 8 -10.59 34.55 -32.14
CA SER A 8 -11.16 34.30 -30.80
C SER A 8 -12.68 34.12 -30.87
N GLN A 9 -13.38 34.89 -31.71
CA GLN A 9 -14.81 34.73 -31.92
C GLN A 9 -15.15 33.43 -32.67
N LEU A 10 -14.40 33.06 -33.69
CA LEU A 10 -14.62 31.82 -34.46
C LEU A 10 -14.21 30.55 -33.68
N SER A 11 -13.19 30.62 -32.82
CA SER A 11 -12.74 29.48 -31.99
C SER A 11 -13.77 29.00 -30.97
N LEU A 12 -14.78 29.83 -30.67
CA LEU A 12 -15.91 29.46 -29.81
C LEU A 12 -16.92 28.56 -30.53
N GLU A 13 -16.93 28.56 -31.86
CA GLU A 13 -17.89 27.80 -32.66
C GLU A 13 -17.24 26.72 -33.56
N LEU A 14 -15.96 26.86 -33.92
CA LEU A 14 -15.25 25.97 -34.86
C LEU A 14 -13.77 25.75 -34.46
N GLU A 15 -13.31 24.49 -34.47
CA GLU A 15 -11.89 24.16 -34.27
C GLU A 15 -11.07 24.43 -35.54
N ILE A 16 -10.22 25.46 -35.49
CA ILE A 16 -9.36 25.89 -36.60
C ILE A 16 -7.99 25.20 -36.48
N LEU A 17 -7.60 24.43 -37.49
CA LEU A 17 -6.32 23.72 -37.57
C LEU A 17 -5.17 24.61 -38.05
N ARG A 18 -5.43 25.45 -39.04
CA ARG A 18 -4.43 26.36 -39.64
C ARG A 18 -5.13 27.57 -40.24
N TYR A 19 -4.51 28.75 -40.14
CA TYR A 19 -4.98 29.94 -40.83
C TYR A 19 -3.84 30.69 -41.52
N GLU A 20 -4.15 31.37 -42.62
CA GLU A 20 -3.25 32.28 -43.33
C GLU A 20 -3.98 33.58 -43.66
N ILE A 21 -3.24 34.67 -43.68
CA ILE A 21 -3.75 36.00 -43.99
C ILE A 21 -3.20 36.39 -45.36
N SER A 22 -4.07 36.93 -46.22
CA SER A 22 -3.68 37.45 -47.53
C SER A 22 -2.63 38.56 -47.38
N SER A 23 -1.75 38.71 -48.37
CA SER A 23 -0.67 39.72 -48.37
C SER A 23 -1.17 41.16 -48.27
N ASP A 24 -2.42 41.41 -48.66
CA ASP A 24 -3.10 42.70 -48.53
C ASP A 24 -3.83 42.89 -47.18
N GLY A 25 -3.79 41.89 -46.30
CA GLY A 25 -4.40 41.92 -44.97
C GLY A 25 -5.94 41.89 -44.95
N LYS A 26 -6.60 41.69 -46.11
CA LYS A 26 -8.07 41.79 -46.23
C LYS A 26 -8.79 40.47 -46.02
N TYR A 27 -8.11 39.35 -46.25
CA TYR A 27 -8.70 38.01 -46.20
C TYR A 27 -7.97 37.13 -45.19
N LEU A 28 -8.74 36.35 -44.43
CA LEU A 28 -8.28 35.31 -43.52
C LEU A 28 -8.79 33.97 -44.05
N ALA A 29 -7.91 33.09 -44.52
CA ALA A 29 -8.25 31.72 -44.87
C ALA A 29 -8.03 30.81 -43.64
N CYS A 30 -8.99 29.96 -43.31
CA CYS A 30 -8.93 29.04 -42.19
C CYS A 30 -9.29 27.62 -42.64
N ILE A 31 -8.50 26.64 -42.24
CA ILE A 31 -8.77 25.22 -42.39
C ILE A 31 -9.37 24.72 -41.08
N ILE A 32 -10.59 24.17 -41.15
CA ILE A 32 -11.27 23.58 -39.99
C ILE A 32 -11.07 22.07 -39.94
N THR A 33 -11.25 21.46 -38.75
CA THR A 33 -11.01 20.03 -38.49
C THR A 33 -11.79 19.07 -39.39
N CYS A 34 -12.87 19.51 -40.02
CA CYS A 34 -13.63 18.73 -41.00
C CYS A 34 -13.06 18.81 -42.44
N GLY A 35 -11.87 19.38 -42.64
CA GLY A 35 -11.18 19.45 -43.94
C GLY A 35 -11.69 20.52 -44.91
N ARG A 36 -12.58 21.41 -44.48
CA ARG A 36 -13.06 22.53 -45.30
C ARG A 36 -12.18 23.76 -45.12
N VAL A 37 -12.00 24.52 -46.20
CA VAL A 37 -11.28 25.80 -46.19
C VAL A 37 -12.31 26.93 -46.29
N ASN A 38 -12.36 27.78 -45.28
CA ASN A 38 -13.23 28.96 -45.24
C ASN A 38 -12.38 30.23 -45.37
N VAL A 39 -12.77 31.15 -46.26
CA VAL A 39 -12.10 32.44 -46.44
C VAL A 39 -13.00 33.57 -45.95
N TYR A 40 -12.53 34.34 -44.99
CA TYR A 40 -13.25 35.43 -44.34
C TYR A 40 -12.68 36.79 -44.75
N LEU A 41 -13.54 37.72 -45.15
CA LEU A 41 -13.17 39.12 -45.40
C LEU A 41 -13.12 39.87 -44.06
N LEU A 42 -11.93 40.28 -43.62
CA LEU A 42 -11.69 40.97 -42.34
C LEU A 42 -12.44 42.32 -42.24
N ALA A 43 -12.66 43.00 -43.38
CA ALA A 43 -13.35 44.28 -43.43
C ALA A 43 -14.82 44.23 -42.98
N ARG A 44 -15.50 43.08 -43.07
CA ARG A 44 -16.90 42.93 -42.64
C ARG A 44 -17.08 42.89 -41.12
N TYR A 45 -16.00 42.70 -40.36
CA TYR A 45 -16.03 42.56 -38.90
C TYR A 45 -15.52 43.80 -38.16
N LEU A 46 -15.13 44.85 -38.89
CA LEU A 46 -14.89 46.20 -38.39
C LEU A 46 -16.19 46.99 -38.44
N SER A 47 -17.05 46.81 -37.43
CA SER A 47 -18.18 47.73 -37.23
C SER A 47 -17.67 49.02 -36.57
N ILE A 48 -17.23 50.00 -37.37
CA ILE A 48 -17.25 51.40 -36.93
C ILE A 48 -18.72 51.81 -36.93
N PRO A 49 -19.29 52.38 -35.85
CA PRO A 49 -20.67 52.85 -35.87
C PRO A 49 -20.74 54.11 -36.73
N GLN A 50 -21.17 53.97 -37.99
CA GLN A 50 -21.68 55.08 -38.77
C GLN A 50 -23.21 55.07 -38.71
N ALA A 51 -23.77 56.26 -38.48
CA ALA A 51 -25.20 56.50 -38.45
C ALA A 51 -25.86 56.02 -39.75
N PRO A 52 -27.08 55.46 -39.70
CA PRO A 52 -27.75 54.96 -40.89
C PRO A 52 -28.24 56.14 -41.74
N SER A 53 -27.72 56.28 -42.95
CA SER A 53 -28.44 56.96 -44.02
C SER A 53 -29.52 56.02 -44.56
N GLU A 54 -30.71 56.58 -44.75
CA GLU A 54 -31.84 55.94 -45.40
C GLU A 54 -31.47 55.54 -46.85
N GLU A 55 -32.15 54.52 -47.39
CA GLU A 55 -31.88 53.82 -48.67
C GLU A 55 -30.87 52.67 -48.48
N ASP A 56 -31.27 51.43 -48.17
CA ASP A 56 -32.04 50.56 -49.05
C ASP A 56 -32.91 49.58 -48.27
N LYS A 57 -34.23 49.79 -48.34
CA LYS A 57 -35.19 48.70 -48.28
C LYS A 57 -35.20 48.07 -49.67
N ILE A 58 -34.98 46.75 -49.77
CA ILE A 58 -35.76 45.79 -50.58
C ILE A 58 -35.03 44.43 -50.52
N GLY A 59 -35.73 43.41 -50.00
CA GLY A 59 -35.46 42.02 -50.37
C GLY A 59 -34.63 41.16 -49.40
N ALA A 60 -35.14 40.88 -48.19
CA ALA A 60 -34.81 39.63 -47.50
C ALA A 60 -35.94 39.20 -46.56
N LYS A 61 -36.52 38.04 -46.85
CA LYS A 61 -37.59 37.40 -46.08
C LYS A 61 -37.18 37.26 -44.61
N LYS A 62 -38.06 37.70 -43.70
CA LYS A 62 -37.99 37.54 -42.24
C LYS A 62 -37.54 36.12 -41.86
N ARG A 63 -36.28 35.94 -41.45
CA ARG A 63 -35.93 35.00 -40.40
C ARG A 63 -35.99 35.76 -39.08
N MET A 64 -37.03 35.49 -38.30
CA MET A 64 -37.18 36.05 -36.95
C MET A 64 -36.05 35.52 -36.06
N SER A 65 -34.95 36.28 -35.99
CA SER A 65 -33.98 36.17 -34.91
C SER A 65 -34.60 36.86 -33.69
N LEU A 66 -35.17 36.07 -32.79
CA LEU A 66 -35.54 36.50 -31.45
C LEU A 66 -34.25 36.84 -30.69
N LYS A 67 -33.72 38.05 -30.85
CA LYS A 67 -32.84 38.65 -29.85
C LYS A 67 -33.69 38.91 -28.60
N LYS A 68 -33.84 37.89 -27.75
CA LYS A 68 -34.43 38.06 -26.42
C LYS A 68 -33.52 39.04 -25.67
N SER A 69 -34.11 40.14 -25.19
CA SER A 69 -33.40 41.09 -24.34
C SER A 69 -32.83 40.37 -23.11
N PRO A 70 -31.71 40.84 -22.53
CA PRO A 70 -31.18 40.32 -21.26
C PRO A 70 -32.25 40.28 -20.16
N GLN A 71 -33.18 41.25 -20.19
CA GLN A 71 -34.37 41.30 -19.35
C GLN A 71 -35.30 40.09 -19.56
N VAL A 72 -35.60 39.70 -20.80
CA VAL A 72 -36.44 38.52 -21.07
C VAL A 72 -35.74 37.22 -20.65
N ILE A 73 -34.41 37.13 -20.70
CA ILE A 73 -33.66 35.98 -20.17
C ILE A 73 -33.70 35.95 -18.64
N TYR A 74 -33.58 37.11 -17.99
CA TYR A 74 -33.74 37.25 -16.54
C TYR A 74 -35.17 36.92 -16.10
N ASP A 75 -36.19 37.41 -16.81
CA ASP A 75 -37.61 37.12 -16.56
C ASP A 75 -37.96 35.65 -16.84
N ILE A 76 -37.30 35.01 -17.81
CA ILE A 76 -37.42 33.56 -18.05
C ILE A 76 -36.70 32.78 -16.94
N LYS A 77 -35.53 33.22 -16.47
CA LYS A 77 -34.83 32.62 -15.33
C LYS A 77 -35.64 32.77 -14.04
N GLU A 78 -36.21 33.94 -13.78
CA GLU A 78 -37.13 34.24 -12.67
C GLU A 78 -38.42 33.40 -12.77
N LYS A 79 -39.01 33.26 -13.95
CA LYS A 79 -40.20 32.40 -14.16
C LYS A 79 -39.88 30.91 -14.02
N ILE A 80 -38.72 30.45 -14.51
CA ILE A 80 -38.21 29.10 -14.23
C ILE A 80 -37.88 28.96 -12.73
N ASN A 81 -37.46 30.05 -12.08
CA ASN A 81 -37.27 30.19 -10.63
C ASN A 81 -38.58 30.22 -9.83
N GLY A 82 -39.70 30.61 -10.40
CA GLY A 82 -41.03 30.42 -9.79
C GLY A 82 -41.64 29.03 -10.05
N VAL A 83 -41.28 28.37 -11.14
CA VAL A 83 -41.92 27.11 -11.58
C VAL A 83 -41.33 25.86 -10.90
N LEU A 84 -40.04 25.86 -10.55
CA LEU A 84 -39.32 24.73 -9.93
C LEU A 84 -39.17 24.90 -8.40
N ASP A 85 -40.28 25.06 -7.69
CA ASP A 85 -40.26 25.07 -6.23
C ASP A 85 -39.58 23.80 -5.67
N ASN A 86 -38.88 23.90 -4.54
CA ASN A 86 -38.23 22.75 -3.90
C ASN A 86 -39.24 21.63 -3.61
N GLU A 87 -40.50 21.98 -3.32
CA GLU A 87 -41.59 21.01 -3.16
C GLU A 87 -41.90 20.25 -4.46
N LYS A 88 -41.92 20.93 -5.60
CA LYS A 88 -42.12 20.28 -6.91
C LYS A 88 -40.94 19.40 -7.30
N LEU A 89 -39.71 19.84 -7.01
CA LEU A 89 -38.52 19.02 -7.20
C LEU A 89 -38.53 17.77 -6.31
N ARG A 90 -39.01 17.90 -5.05
CA ARG A 90 -39.25 16.75 -4.17
C ARG A 90 -40.31 15.82 -4.74
N ASN A 91 -41.40 16.33 -5.30
CA ASN A 91 -42.43 15.52 -5.95
C ASN A 91 -41.87 14.74 -7.15
N ILE A 92 -41.03 15.38 -7.97
CA ILE A 92 -40.35 14.71 -9.09
C ILE A 92 -39.48 13.56 -8.59
N LEU A 93 -38.70 13.76 -7.51
CA LEU A 93 -37.91 12.66 -6.94
C LEU A 93 -38.77 11.57 -6.29
N ASN A 94 -39.89 11.93 -5.68
CA ASN A 94 -40.80 10.94 -5.11
C ASN A 94 -41.46 10.05 -6.18
N GLU A 95 -41.76 10.62 -7.35
CA GLU A 95 -42.41 9.89 -8.45
C GLU A 95 -41.41 9.14 -9.34
N PHE A 96 -40.29 9.77 -9.69
CA PHE A 96 -39.33 9.25 -10.68
C PHE A 96 -38.03 8.73 -10.07
N SER A 97 -37.75 8.96 -8.78
CA SER A 97 -36.50 8.62 -8.06
C SER A 97 -35.22 9.25 -8.61
N GLU A 98 -35.27 9.98 -9.72
CA GLU A 98 -34.11 10.63 -10.33
C GLU A 98 -34.54 11.90 -11.08
N PHE A 99 -33.63 12.88 -11.19
CA PHE A 99 -33.85 14.02 -12.05
C PHE A 99 -33.55 13.68 -13.53
N PRO A 100 -34.23 14.34 -14.48
CA PRO A 100 -33.90 14.17 -15.90
C PRO A 100 -32.45 14.57 -16.21
N GLU A 101 -31.75 13.75 -17.01
CA GLU A 101 -30.31 13.91 -17.28
C GLU A 101 -29.98 15.26 -17.92
N ASP A 102 -30.75 15.68 -18.92
CA ASP A 102 -30.52 16.93 -19.66
C ASP A 102 -30.65 18.18 -18.80
N TYR A 103 -31.48 18.12 -17.75
CA TYR A 103 -31.77 19.26 -16.88
C TYR A 103 -31.04 19.19 -15.54
N ARG A 104 -30.36 18.08 -15.23
CA ARG A 104 -29.74 17.84 -13.91
C ARG A 104 -28.78 18.94 -13.50
N ALA A 105 -27.88 19.38 -14.38
CA ALA A 105 -26.94 20.46 -14.06
C ALA A 105 -27.65 21.78 -13.69
N ILE A 106 -28.77 22.09 -14.36
CA ILE A 106 -29.58 23.29 -14.08
C ILE A 106 -30.30 23.13 -12.73
N ILE A 107 -30.87 21.96 -12.47
CA ILE A 107 -31.54 21.65 -11.21
C ILE A 107 -30.56 21.73 -10.05
N TRP A 108 -29.36 21.14 -10.18
CA TRP A 108 -28.32 21.17 -9.15
C TRP A 108 -27.82 22.60 -8.90
N ALA A 109 -27.56 23.38 -9.96
CA ALA A 109 -27.17 24.78 -9.81
C ALA A 109 -28.20 25.60 -9.03
N ARG A 110 -29.49 25.26 -9.20
CA ARG A 110 -30.58 25.89 -8.47
C ARG A 110 -30.67 25.42 -7.02
N LEU A 111 -30.58 24.11 -6.76
CA LEU A 111 -30.58 23.54 -5.40
C LEU A 111 -29.43 24.12 -4.57
N LEU A 112 -28.26 24.26 -5.18
CA LEU A 112 -27.07 24.87 -4.60
C LEU A 112 -27.12 26.41 -4.58
N ARG A 113 -28.14 27.03 -5.16
CA ARG A 113 -28.32 28.49 -5.28
C ARG A 113 -27.05 29.20 -5.78
N LEU A 114 -26.49 28.70 -6.89
CA LEU A 114 -25.22 29.21 -7.41
C LEU A 114 -25.37 30.66 -7.92
N PRO A 115 -24.46 31.57 -7.53
CA PRO A 115 -24.56 32.99 -7.85
C PRO A 115 -24.14 33.32 -9.29
N ASN A 116 -23.41 32.44 -9.97
CA ASN A 116 -22.95 32.61 -11.34
C ASN A 116 -22.06 33.86 -11.50
N ASN A 117 -21.06 34.01 -10.64
CA ASN A 117 -20.12 35.12 -10.53
C ASN A 117 -19.03 35.09 -11.63
N HIS A 118 -19.44 35.25 -12.89
CA HIS A 118 -18.53 35.23 -14.07
C HIS A 118 -17.32 36.14 -13.94
N GLN A 119 -17.52 37.37 -13.46
CA GLN A 119 -16.46 38.37 -13.36
C GLN A 119 -15.38 37.96 -12.34
N LEU A 120 -15.79 37.50 -11.15
CA LEU A 120 -14.88 37.04 -10.11
C LEU A 120 -14.16 35.77 -10.51
N TYR A 121 -14.87 34.85 -11.17
CA TYR A 121 -14.27 33.63 -11.68
C TYR A 121 -13.18 33.93 -12.72
N ASN A 122 -13.43 34.85 -13.65
CA ASN A 122 -12.43 35.28 -14.63
C ASN A 122 -11.23 35.95 -13.95
N ALA A 123 -11.46 36.79 -12.93
CA ALA A 123 -10.39 37.36 -12.13
C ALA A 123 -9.53 36.27 -11.46
N LEU A 124 -10.18 35.22 -10.93
CA LEU A 124 -9.53 34.10 -10.25
C LEU A 124 -8.71 33.20 -11.20
N ILE A 125 -9.19 32.94 -12.43
CA ILE A 125 -8.43 32.17 -13.43
C ILE A 125 -7.20 32.95 -13.92
N ASN A 126 -7.31 34.27 -14.03
CA ASN A 126 -6.21 35.12 -14.47
C ASN A 126 -5.06 35.18 -13.46
N ILE A 127 -5.30 34.77 -12.21
CA ILE A 127 -4.24 34.57 -11.22
C ILE A 127 -3.45 33.33 -11.61
N LYS A 128 -2.16 33.51 -11.92
CA LYS A 128 -1.26 32.37 -12.15
C LYS A 128 -1.30 31.43 -10.94
N PRO A 129 -1.45 30.10 -11.14
CA PRO A 129 -1.49 29.16 -10.04
C PRO A 129 -0.23 29.30 -9.17
N LYS A 130 -0.43 29.57 -7.88
CA LYS A 130 0.67 29.77 -6.91
C LYS A 130 1.45 28.47 -6.66
N VAL A 131 0.83 27.31 -6.90
CA VAL A 131 1.42 25.98 -6.73
C VAL A 131 1.32 25.21 -8.04
N PRO A 132 2.44 24.77 -8.64
CA PRO A 132 2.40 23.89 -9.81
C PRO A 132 1.79 22.54 -9.43
N ILE A 133 0.70 22.16 -10.09
CA ILE A 133 0.15 20.80 -10.00
C ILE A 133 1.02 19.89 -10.89
N ALA A 134 2.22 19.54 -10.39
CA ALA A 134 3.13 18.64 -11.06
C ALA A 134 2.58 17.20 -11.08
N ASP A 135 2.85 16.46 -12.15
CA ASP A 135 2.51 15.04 -12.32
C ASP A 135 1.01 14.66 -12.19
N PHE A 136 0.09 15.61 -12.36
CA PHE A 136 -1.36 15.35 -12.30
C PHE A 136 -1.81 14.23 -13.25
N GLU A 137 -1.27 14.21 -14.46
CA GLU A 137 -1.63 13.24 -15.50
C GLU A 137 -1.09 11.83 -15.22
N LYS A 138 0.00 11.73 -14.44
CA LYS A 138 0.52 10.43 -13.98
C LYS A 138 -0.29 9.89 -12.80
N LYS A 139 -0.72 10.77 -11.89
CA LYS A 139 -1.50 10.41 -10.70
C LYS A 139 -2.95 10.06 -11.05
N TYR A 140 -3.51 10.71 -12.08
CA TYR A 140 -4.89 10.51 -12.55
C TYR A 140 -4.93 10.17 -14.05
N PRO A 141 -4.61 8.93 -14.44
CA PRO A 141 -4.72 8.50 -15.83
C PRO A 141 -6.20 8.39 -16.21
N LEU A 142 -6.75 9.44 -16.82
CA LEU A 142 -8.10 9.44 -17.36
C LEU A 142 -8.07 9.25 -18.87
N GLU A 143 -8.89 8.32 -19.38
CA GLU A 143 -9.02 8.08 -20.83
C GLU A 143 -9.52 9.32 -21.57
N ASN A 144 -10.44 10.06 -20.95
CA ASN A 144 -10.97 11.31 -21.50
C ASN A 144 -10.06 12.50 -21.16
N LYS A 145 -9.24 12.90 -22.13
CA LYS A 145 -8.32 14.06 -22.02
C LYS A 145 -9.03 15.39 -21.73
N MET A 146 -10.25 15.58 -22.22
CA MET A 146 -11.02 16.80 -21.96
C MET A 146 -11.49 16.86 -20.51
N ALA A 147 -11.98 15.74 -19.98
CA ALA A 147 -12.36 15.63 -18.57
C ALA A 147 -11.15 15.84 -17.65
N LEU A 148 -9.98 15.30 -18.01
CA LEU A 148 -8.73 15.51 -17.29
C LEU A 148 -8.31 16.98 -17.28
N LYS A 149 -8.40 17.67 -18.42
CA LYS A 149 -8.11 19.11 -18.54
C LYS A 149 -9.06 19.94 -17.69
N ASN A 150 -10.36 19.63 -17.71
CA ASN A 150 -11.37 20.32 -16.92
C ASN A 150 -11.14 20.10 -15.42
N LEU A 151 -10.85 18.86 -15.00
CA LEU A 151 -10.52 18.54 -13.62
C LEU A 151 -9.28 19.30 -13.14
N LYS A 152 -8.19 19.27 -13.91
CA LYS A 152 -6.96 20.02 -13.60
C LYS A 152 -7.24 21.52 -13.44
N LYS A 153 -8.09 22.09 -14.29
CA LYS A 153 -8.48 23.50 -14.21
C LYS A 153 -9.27 23.78 -12.93
N ILE A 154 -10.24 22.94 -12.58
CA ILE A 154 -11.04 23.10 -11.36
C ILE A 154 -10.16 23.00 -10.10
N ILE A 155 -9.26 22.01 -10.02
CA ILE A 155 -8.33 21.88 -8.89
C ILE A 155 -7.40 23.09 -8.79
N SER A 156 -6.89 23.59 -9.92
CA SER A 156 -6.09 24.82 -9.95
C SER A 156 -6.87 26.04 -9.46
N ASN A 157 -8.15 26.15 -9.82
CA ASN A 157 -9.01 27.24 -9.36
C ASN A 157 -9.31 27.12 -7.86
N LEU A 158 -9.53 25.92 -7.34
CA LEU A 158 -9.71 25.70 -5.90
C LEU A 158 -8.45 26.06 -5.11
N ALA A 159 -7.26 25.72 -5.63
CA ALA A 159 -5.99 26.14 -5.03
C ALA A 159 -5.76 27.67 -5.09
N ASN A 160 -6.31 28.35 -6.09
CA ASN A 160 -6.31 29.82 -6.16
C ASN A 160 -7.31 30.45 -5.18
N TRP A 161 -8.45 29.80 -4.95
CA TRP A 161 -9.44 30.22 -3.95
C TRP A 161 -8.90 30.07 -2.52
N SER A 162 -8.30 28.91 -2.21
CA SER A 162 -7.54 28.70 -0.97
C SER A 162 -6.30 27.84 -1.24
N PRO A 163 -5.09 28.35 -0.92
CA PRO A 163 -3.84 27.59 -1.12
C PRO A 163 -3.83 26.23 -0.43
N PHE A 164 -4.60 26.05 0.64
CA PHE A 164 -4.75 24.80 1.37
C PHE A 164 -5.15 23.63 0.45
N PHE A 165 -6.04 23.85 -0.52
CA PHE A 165 -6.54 22.80 -1.40
C PHE A 165 -5.48 22.22 -2.34
N ALA A 166 -4.33 22.89 -2.51
CA ALA A 166 -3.21 22.33 -3.25
C ALA A 166 -2.57 21.09 -2.57
N GLU A 167 -2.77 20.94 -1.25
CA GLU A 167 -2.18 19.87 -0.43
C GLU A 167 -3.17 18.72 -0.17
N VAL A 168 -4.44 18.87 -0.55
CA VAL A 168 -5.48 17.85 -0.35
C VAL A 168 -5.45 16.83 -1.47
N ASP A 169 -4.82 15.68 -1.22
CA ASP A 169 -4.59 14.66 -2.26
C ASP A 169 -5.83 14.01 -2.86
N TYR A 170 -6.92 13.87 -2.09
CA TYR A 170 -8.15 13.18 -2.50
C TYR A 170 -9.17 14.11 -3.18
N LEU A 171 -8.86 15.41 -3.23
CA LEU A 171 -9.75 16.43 -3.80
C LEU A 171 -10.06 16.20 -5.28
N PRO A 172 -9.11 15.73 -6.13
CA PRO A 172 -9.42 15.37 -7.51
C PRO A 172 -10.46 14.25 -7.63
N GLU A 173 -10.34 13.19 -6.83
CA GLU A 173 -11.29 12.07 -6.77
C GLU A 173 -12.68 12.57 -6.34
N PHE A 174 -12.73 13.40 -5.31
CA PHE A 174 -13.96 14.04 -4.84
C PHE A 174 -14.61 14.95 -5.91
N ALA A 175 -13.83 15.78 -6.59
CA ALA A 175 -14.34 16.80 -7.51
C ALA A 175 -14.73 16.22 -8.88
N PHE A 176 -14.10 15.12 -9.31
CA PHE A 176 -14.25 14.57 -10.65
C PHE A 176 -15.69 14.24 -11.08
N PRO A 177 -16.53 13.62 -10.25
CA PRO A 177 -17.93 13.39 -10.59
C PRO A 177 -18.68 14.69 -10.93
N PHE A 178 -18.45 15.78 -10.18
CA PHE A 178 -19.07 17.09 -10.45
C PHE A 178 -18.60 17.71 -11.75
N VAL A 179 -17.32 17.54 -12.09
CA VAL A 179 -16.76 17.98 -13.38
C VAL A 179 -17.46 17.30 -14.56
N LYS A 180 -17.88 16.04 -14.40
CA LYS A 180 -18.67 15.34 -15.43
C LYS A 180 -20.07 15.92 -15.59
N VAL A 181 -20.72 16.31 -14.49
CA VAL A 181 -22.07 16.91 -14.50
C VAL A 181 -22.05 18.31 -15.12
N PHE A 182 -21.13 19.17 -14.70
CA PHE A 182 -21.04 20.56 -15.15
C PHE A 182 -20.05 20.77 -16.31
N LYS A 183 -19.88 19.76 -17.17
CA LYS A 183 -18.88 19.76 -18.27
C LYS A 183 -18.95 20.97 -19.20
N ASN A 184 -20.13 21.57 -19.37
CA ASN A 184 -20.39 22.70 -20.26
C ASN A 184 -20.34 24.06 -19.56
N ASP A 185 -20.29 24.10 -18.23
CA ASP A 185 -20.31 25.34 -17.45
C ASP A 185 -19.23 25.31 -16.36
N PRO A 186 -18.02 25.79 -16.66
CA PRO A 186 -16.91 25.74 -15.73
C PRO A 186 -17.07 26.70 -14.53
N VAL A 187 -17.90 27.75 -14.66
CA VAL A 187 -18.24 28.67 -13.56
C VAL A 187 -19.14 27.95 -12.57
N ALA A 188 -20.26 27.40 -13.06
CA ALA A 188 -21.18 26.62 -12.22
C ALA A 188 -20.48 25.41 -11.60
N CYS A 189 -19.58 24.74 -12.34
CA CYS A 189 -18.79 23.63 -11.79
C CYS A 189 -17.93 24.06 -10.59
N PHE A 190 -17.24 25.18 -10.71
CA PHE A 190 -16.38 25.68 -9.63
C PHE A 190 -17.22 26.10 -8.42
N GLU A 191 -18.27 26.89 -8.64
CA GLU A 191 -19.15 27.34 -7.57
C GLU A 191 -19.84 26.16 -6.88
N ALA A 192 -20.31 25.16 -7.64
CA ALA A 192 -20.90 23.95 -7.09
C ALA A 192 -19.95 23.22 -6.15
N VAL A 193 -18.69 23.01 -6.56
CA VAL A 193 -17.70 22.33 -5.71
C VAL A 193 -17.38 23.17 -4.47
N CYS A 194 -17.24 24.49 -4.60
CA CYS A 194 -17.03 25.38 -3.45
C CYS A 194 -18.21 25.32 -2.46
N THR A 195 -19.44 25.41 -2.96
CA THR A 195 -20.66 25.32 -2.15
C THR A 195 -20.75 23.95 -1.47
N ILE A 196 -20.44 22.86 -2.18
CA ILE A 196 -20.47 21.52 -1.62
C ILE A 196 -19.44 21.36 -0.51
N ILE A 197 -18.20 21.82 -0.72
CA ILE A 197 -17.16 21.77 0.29
C ILE A 197 -17.52 22.61 1.52
N ALA A 198 -18.06 23.82 1.32
CA ALA A 198 -18.45 24.70 2.42
C ALA A 198 -19.61 24.14 3.26
N ASN A 199 -20.52 23.35 2.66
CA ASN A 199 -21.76 22.91 3.31
C ASN A 199 -21.77 21.43 3.72
N TRP A 200 -21.35 20.50 2.84
CA TRP A 200 -21.37 19.07 3.12
C TRP A 200 -20.02 18.55 3.66
N CYS A 201 -18.93 19.28 3.43
CA CYS A 201 -17.61 18.98 3.99
C CYS A 201 -17.28 19.84 5.23
N GLN A 202 -18.30 20.27 5.98
CA GLN A 202 -18.10 20.99 7.25
C GLN A 202 -17.24 20.14 8.21
N TYR A 203 -16.29 20.78 8.87
CA TYR A 203 -15.35 20.15 9.83
C TYR A 203 -14.42 19.07 9.23
N TRP A 204 -14.34 18.94 7.90
CA TRP A 204 -13.50 17.90 7.28
C TRP A 204 -12.00 18.13 7.45
N PHE A 205 -11.59 19.38 7.62
CA PHE A 205 -10.19 19.77 7.53
C PHE A 205 -9.62 20.31 8.85
N GLU A 206 -10.38 20.29 9.95
CA GLU A 206 -9.95 20.82 11.26
C GLU A 206 -8.64 20.22 11.78
N TYR A 207 -8.42 18.93 11.51
CA TYR A 207 -7.25 18.18 11.93
C TYR A 207 -6.41 17.68 10.75
N PHE A 208 -6.56 18.30 9.57
CA PHE A 208 -5.77 17.92 8.40
C PHE A 208 -4.27 17.92 8.75
N PRO A 209 -3.50 16.89 8.35
CA PRO A 209 -3.79 15.85 7.35
C PRO A 209 -4.56 14.61 7.83
N LEU A 210 -4.95 14.55 9.10
CA LEU A 210 -5.75 13.42 9.61
C LEU A 210 -7.17 13.45 9.02
N PRO A 211 -7.81 12.28 8.84
CA PRO A 211 -9.21 12.24 8.43
C PRO A 211 -10.09 12.86 9.52
N PRO A 212 -11.30 13.35 9.18
CA PRO A 212 -12.12 14.13 10.08
C PRO A 212 -12.76 13.29 11.18
N VAL A 213 -12.02 13.11 12.28
CA VAL A 213 -12.40 12.26 13.41
C VAL A 213 -13.77 12.61 14.00
N ASN A 214 -14.13 13.90 14.05
CA ASN A 214 -15.43 14.36 14.55
C ASN A 214 -16.58 13.86 13.65
N ILE A 215 -16.44 14.00 12.33
CA ILE A 215 -17.43 13.52 11.36
C ILE A 215 -17.53 12.00 11.38
N LEU A 216 -16.39 11.32 11.48
CA LEU A 216 -16.34 9.86 11.56
C LEU A 216 -17.00 9.34 12.85
N ALA A 217 -16.83 10.04 13.98
CA ALA A 217 -17.50 9.72 15.23
C ALA A 217 -19.02 9.92 15.15
N ILE A 218 -19.50 10.96 14.45
CA ILE A 218 -20.93 11.16 14.21
C ILE A 218 -21.52 9.97 13.43
N VAL A 219 -20.86 9.55 12.34
CA VAL A 219 -21.29 8.37 11.56
C VAL A 219 -21.29 7.11 12.42
N GLU A 220 -20.27 6.92 13.26
CA GLU A 220 -20.16 5.79 14.18
C GLU A 220 -21.29 5.77 15.22
N ASN A 221 -21.64 6.91 15.80
CA ASN A 221 -22.73 7.03 16.78
C ASN A 221 -24.09 6.66 16.17
N VAL A 222 -24.37 7.13 14.95
CA VAL A 222 -25.60 6.76 14.22
C VAL A 222 -25.60 5.26 13.88
N LEU A 223 -24.48 4.72 13.43
CA LEU A 223 -24.36 3.28 13.15
C LEU A 223 -24.55 2.44 14.43
N LEU A 224 -24.08 2.92 15.58
CA LEU A 224 -24.25 2.27 16.88
C LEU A 224 -25.71 2.21 17.31
N GLU A 225 -26.46 3.27 17.06
CA GLU A 225 -27.89 3.33 17.35
C GLU A 225 -28.69 2.32 16.51
N HIS A 226 -28.44 2.28 15.20
CA HIS A 226 -29.28 1.48 14.28
C HIS A 226 -28.80 0.04 14.08
N LYS A 227 -27.49 -0.24 14.21
CA LYS A 227 -26.92 -1.58 13.98
C LYS A 227 -25.69 -1.85 14.82
N PRO A 228 -25.83 -1.97 16.16
CA PRO A 228 -24.70 -2.19 17.06
C PRO A 228 -23.93 -3.47 16.72
N GLN A 229 -24.61 -4.53 16.26
CA GLN A 229 -23.98 -5.79 15.86
C GLN A 229 -22.90 -5.61 14.79
N LEU A 230 -23.09 -4.67 13.85
CA LEU A 230 -22.12 -4.38 12.79
C LEU A 230 -20.85 -3.76 13.38
N LEU A 231 -21.01 -2.80 14.31
CA LEU A 231 -19.88 -2.17 14.97
C LEU A 231 -19.10 -3.12 15.87
N HIS A 232 -19.78 -4.03 16.58
CA HIS A 232 -19.09 -5.06 17.37
C HIS A 232 -18.25 -5.97 16.46
N HIS A 233 -18.76 -6.31 15.28
CA HIS A 233 -18.00 -7.05 14.27
C HIS A 233 -16.81 -6.25 13.75
N PHE A 234 -16.98 -4.97 13.44
CA PHE A 234 -15.89 -4.10 13.05
C PHE A 234 -14.81 -3.98 14.14
N ALA A 235 -15.20 -3.77 15.39
CA ALA A 235 -14.29 -3.73 16.53
C ALA A 235 -13.50 -5.04 16.69
N LYS A 236 -14.15 -6.19 16.52
CA LYS A 236 -13.50 -7.51 16.56
C LYS A 236 -12.37 -7.66 15.53
N TYR A 237 -12.51 -7.02 14.37
CA TYR A 237 -11.53 -7.08 13.27
C TYR A 237 -10.69 -5.80 13.14
N GLU A 238 -10.65 -4.95 14.18
CA GLU A 238 -9.90 -3.68 14.21
C GLU A 238 -10.26 -2.74 13.05
N ILE A 239 -11.50 -2.80 12.60
CA ILE A 239 -12.05 -1.92 11.57
C ILE A 239 -12.60 -0.66 12.25
N THR A 240 -12.00 0.48 11.91
CA THR A 240 -12.41 1.79 12.42
C THR A 240 -13.29 2.53 11.41
N SER A 241 -13.97 3.59 11.83
CA SER A 241 -14.73 4.51 10.96
C SER A 241 -13.91 5.10 9.81
N LYS A 242 -12.58 5.22 9.98
CA LYS A 242 -11.65 5.58 8.89
C LYS A 242 -11.68 4.61 7.71
N ILE A 243 -12.12 3.36 7.90
CA ILE A 243 -12.15 2.33 6.86
C ILE A 243 -13.53 2.24 6.22
N TYR A 244 -14.61 2.24 7.00
CA TYR A 244 -15.95 1.99 6.48
C TYR A 244 -16.74 3.25 6.12
N ALA A 245 -16.30 4.44 6.55
CA ALA A 245 -16.97 5.71 6.30
C ALA A 245 -16.12 6.68 5.47
N TRP A 246 -14.84 6.86 5.81
CA TRP A 246 -13.99 7.85 5.13
C TRP A 246 -13.81 7.60 3.62
N PRO A 247 -13.63 6.37 3.11
CA PRO A 247 -13.50 6.14 1.67
C PRO A 247 -14.74 6.57 0.88
N LEU A 248 -15.93 6.40 1.47
CA LEU A 248 -17.20 6.82 0.90
C LEU A 248 -17.31 8.35 0.86
N LEU A 249 -16.87 9.03 1.93
CA LEU A 249 -16.88 10.49 2.03
C LEU A 249 -15.85 11.13 1.08
N GLN A 250 -14.59 10.71 1.14
CA GLN A 250 -13.49 11.33 0.39
C GLN A 250 -13.65 11.19 -1.13
N THR A 251 -14.40 10.20 -1.60
CA THR A 251 -14.72 10.00 -3.03
C THR A 251 -16.14 10.43 -3.39
N ALA A 252 -16.91 10.98 -2.44
CA ALA A 252 -18.32 11.30 -2.64
C ALA A 252 -19.13 10.10 -3.20
N PHE A 253 -18.81 8.86 -2.80
CA PHE A 253 -19.32 7.58 -3.31
C PHE A 253 -18.90 7.17 -4.73
N SER A 254 -18.06 7.93 -5.42
CA SER A 254 -17.75 7.68 -6.84
C SER A 254 -17.00 6.37 -7.09
N GLU A 255 -16.29 5.84 -6.10
CA GLU A 255 -15.57 4.57 -6.21
C GLU A 255 -16.48 3.35 -6.03
N VAL A 256 -17.56 3.48 -5.25
CA VAL A 256 -18.42 2.34 -4.86
C VAL A 256 -19.71 2.25 -5.66
N LEU A 257 -20.14 3.34 -6.31
CA LEU A 257 -21.38 3.41 -7.10
C LEU A 257 -21.12 3.45 -8.60
N THR A 258 -22.09 2.98 -9.39
CA THR A 258 -22.10 3.25 -10.84
C THR A 258 -22.29 4.75 -11.09
N ALA A 259 -21.94 5.23 -12.28
CA ALA A 259 -22.19 6.63 -12.66
C ALA A 259 -23.67 7.02 -12.56
N ARG A 260 -24.60 6.10 -12.89
CA ARG A 260 -26.04 6.35 -12.79
C ARG A 260 -26.49 6.43 -11.33
N ASP A 261 -26.13 5.44 -10.52
CA ASP A 261 -26.54 5.36 -9.11
C ASP A 261 -25.96 6.53 -8.30
N TRP A 262 -24.76 6.97 -8.65
CA TRP A 262 -24.13 8.15 -8.07
C TRP A 262 -24.95 9.43 -8.34
N LEU A 263 -25.43 9.62 -9.57
CA LEU A 263 -26.26 10.78 -9.93
C LEU A 263 -27.58 10.76 -9.14
N ILE A 264 -28.20 9.58 -9.06
CA ILE A 264 -29.43 9.36 -8.29
C ILE A 264 -29.20 9.70 -6.82
N LEU A 265 -28.12 9.19 -6.20
CA LEU A 265 -27.81 9.51 -4.81
C LEU A 265 -27.62 11.02 -4.59
N TRP A 266 -26.88 11.69 -5.47
CA TRP A 266 -26.61 13.13 -5.35
C TRP A 266 -27.84 14.01 -5.63
N ASP A 267 -28.78 13.56 -6.47
CA ASP A 267 -30.08 14.21 -6.61
C ASP A 267 -30.80 14.31 -5.24
N HIS A 268 -30.74 13.24 -4.43
CA HIS A 268 -31.30 13.21 -3.08
C HIS A 268 -30.44 13.92 -2.02
N ILE A 269 -29.11 13.91 -2.14
CA ILE A 269 -28.23 14.63 -1.21
C ILE A 269 -28.44 16.15 -1.32
N LEU A 270 -28.54 16.68 -2.56
CA LEU A 270 -28.63 18.12 -2.79
C LEU A 270 -29.99 18.73 -2.46
N ILE A 271 -31.07 17.95 -2.54
CA ILE A 271 -32.41 18.46 -2.20
C ILE A 271 -32.66 18.45 -0.69
N ASN A 272 -31.95 17.61 0.05
CA ASN A 272 -32.03 17.52 1.50
C ASN A 272 -30.93 18.34 2.17
N GLU A 273 -30.96 18.38 3.49
CA GLU A 273 -29.96 19.07 4.30
C GLU A 273 -28.59 18.36 4.30
N PRO A 274 -27.50 19.06 4.70
CA PRO A 274 -26.16 18.47 4.72
C PRO A 274 -26.00 17.17 5.51
N SER A 275 -26.81 16.99 6.57
CA SER A 275 -26.81 15.78 7.40
C SER A 275 -27.12 14.51 6.60
N PHE A 276 -27.91 14.62 5.53
CA PHE A 276 -28.36 13.50 4.70
C PHE A 276 -27.19 12.75 4.07
N PHE A 277 -26.10 13.45 3.76
CA PHE A 277 -24.90 12.82 3.21
C PHE A 277 -24.21 11.88 4.21
N LEU A 278 -24.15 12.26 5.49
CA LEU A 278 -23.60 11.39 6.54
C LEU A 278 -24.51 10.19 6.80
N LEU A 279 -25.83 10.40 6.76
CA LEU A 279 -26.82 9.32 6.89
C LEU A 279 -26.74 8.34 5.72
N ALA A 280 -26.45 8.80 4.50
CA ALA A 280 -26.26 7.94 3.33
C ALA A 280 -25.05 7.00 3.52
N VAL A 281 -23.98 7.47 4.17
CA VAL A 281 -22.81 6.65 4.53
C VAL A 281 -23.20 5.54 5.51
N VAL A 282 -24.03 5.86 6.51
CA VAL A 282 -24.56 4.84 7.43
C VAL A 282 -25.46 3.86 6.68
N ALA A 283 -26.39 4.35 5.84
CA ALA A 283 -27.30 3.52 5.06
C ALA A 283 -26.55 2.51 4.17
N TYR A 284 -25.44 2.94 3.55
CA TYR A 284 -24.60 2.06 2.74
C TYR A 284 -24.02 0.90 3.56
N ASN A 285 -23.58 1.16 4.79
CA ASN A 285 -23.12 0.14 5.72
C ASN A 285 -24.26 -0.80 6.16
N LEU A 286 -25.47 -0.27 6.39
CA LEU A 286 -26.64 -1.06 6.79
C LEU A 286 -27.10 -2.05 5.72
N ILE A 287 -27.18 -1.60 4.47
CA ILE A 287 -27.63 -2.46 3.36
C ILE A 287 -26.65 -3.60 3.13
N ASN A 288 -25.35 -3.30 3.21
CA ASN A 288 -24.29 -4.26 3.04
C ASN A 288 -23.97 -5.05 4.33
N SER A 289 -24.68 -4.81 5.43
CA SER A 289 -24.41 -5.44 6.73
C SER A 289 -24.39 -6.97 6.66
N HIS A 290 -25.28 -7.57 5.87
CA HIS A 290 -25.36 -9.01 5.68
C HIS A 290 -24.11 -9.62 5.00
N VAL A 291 -23.42 -8.86 4.15
CA VAL A 291 -22.15 -9.26 3.53
C VAL A 291 -21.01 -9.01 4.50
N LEU A 292 -20.98 -7.82 5.09
CA LEU A 292 -19.93 -7.37 6.01
C LEU A 292 -19.81 -8.28 7.24
N LEU A 293 -20.94 -8.73 7.81
CA LEU A 293 -20.98 -9.65 8.95
C LEU A 293 -20.48 -11.07 8.60
N LYS A 294 -20.50 -11.47 7.32
CA LYS A 294 -19.97 -12.76 6.88
C LYS A 294 -18.46 -12.72 6.61
N MET A 295 -17.90 -11.54 6.44
CA MET A 295 -16.46 -11.38 6.20
C MET A 295 -15.69 -11.56 7.51
N ASN A 296 -14.74 -12.50 7.51
CA ASN A 296 -13.97 -12.88 8.69
C ASN A 296 -12.52 -12.34 8.67
N TYR A 297 -12.17 -11.53 7.67
CA TYR A 297 -10.83 -10.98 7.52
C TYR A 297 -10.91 -9.47 7.33
N GLY A 298 -10.21 -8.72 8.20
CA GLY A 298 -10.21 -7.26 8.14
C GLY A 298 -9.70 -6.69 6.80
N ARG A 299 -8.82 -7.42 6.09
CA ARG A 299 -8.35 -7.05 4.75
C ARG A 299 -9.49 -7.04 3.72
N ASP A 300 -10.38 -8.04 3.77
CA ASP A 300 -11.50 -8.15 2.83
C ASP A 300 -12.52 -7.05 3.09
N ILE A 301 -12.79 -6.76 4.37
CA ILE A 301 -13.63 -5.63 4.78
C ILE A 301 -13.02 -4.31 4.27
N LYS A 302 -11.71 -4.10 4.43
CA LYS A 302 -11.04 -2.90 3.88
C LYS A 302 -11.24 -2.80 2.37
N ARG A 303 -10.99 -3.88 1.63
CA ARG A 303 -11.12 -3.91 0.16
C ARG A 303 -12.55 -3.64 -0.31
N PHE A 304 -13.54 -4.09 0.46
CA PHE A 304 -14.96 -3.89 0.13
C PHE A 304 -15.31 -2.41 -0.10
N PHE A 305 -14.75 -1.49 0.68
CA PHE A 305 -15.04 -0.06 0.59
C PHE A 305 -14.30 0.69 -0.53
N TYR A 306 -13.40 0.01 -1.25
CA TYR A 306 -12.70 0.53 -2.44
C TYR A 306 -13.09 -0.20 -3.72
N THR A 307 -14.11 -1.06 -3.65
CA THR A 307 -14.58 -1.85 -4.78
C THR A 307 -16.04 -1.51 -5.04
N GLN A 308 -16.42 -1.44 -6.31
CA GLN A 308 -17.81 -1.30 -6.69
C GLN A 308 -18.59 -2.56 -6.33
N ASN A 309 -19.60 -2.42 -5.48
CA ASN A 309 -20.44 -3.53 -5.02
C ASN A 309 -21.82 -3.45 -5.66
N PHE A 310 -22.46 -4.62 -5.85
CA PHE A 310 -23.84 -4.64 -6.29
C PHE A 310 -24.74 -4.05 -5.19
N LEU A 311 -25.42 -2.95 -5.49
CA LEU A 311 -26.26 -2.22 -4.56
C LEU A 311 -27.54 -1.76 -5.27
N ASP A 312 -28.67 -2.00 -4.63
CA ASP A 312 -29.94 -1.40 -5.04
C ASP A 312 -29.99 0.05 -4.53
N ILE A 313 -29.84 1.00 -5.45
CA ILE A 313 -29.84 2.43 -5.14
C ILE A 313 -31.16 2.90 -4.53
N LYS A 314 -32.30 2.31 -4.90
CA LYS A 314 -33.60 2.67 -4.34
C LYS A 314 -33.68 2.28 -2.87
N LYS A 315 -33.14 1.11 -2.54
CA LYS A 315 -33.02 0.66 -1.16
C LYS A 315 -32.07 1.54 -0.35
N LEU A 316 -30.97 2.00 -0.94
CA LEU A 316 -30.06 2.97 -0.30
C LEU A 316 -30.77 4.26 0.06
N ILE A 317 -31.50 4.83 -0.90
CA ILE A 317 -32.27 6.05 -0.68
C ILE A 317 -33.35 5.83 0.38
N SER A 318 -34.15 4.77 0.28
CA SER A 318 -35.22 4.50 1.24
C SER A 318 -34.67 4.33 2.66
N THR A 319 -33.59 3.56 2.82
CA THR A 319 -32.90 3.36 4.11
C THR A 319 -32.34 4.68 4.63
N THR A 320 -31.84 5.56 3.76
CA THR A 320 -31.31 6.88 4.17
C THR A 320 -32.44 7.79 4.69
N TYR A 321 -33.61 7.79 4.05
CA TYR A 321 -34.77 8.52 4.56
C TYR A 321 -35.33 7.91 5.85
N GLU A 322 -35.32 6.58 6.00
CA GLU A 322 -35.66 5.93 7.26
C GLU A 322 -34.72 6.39 8.38
N LEU A 323 -33.41 6.45 8.12
CA LEU A 323 -32.44 6.97 9.08
C LEU A 323 -32.67 8.45 9.42
N LEU A 324 -33.00 9.28 8.43
CA LEU A 324 -33.31 10.69 8.64
C LEU A 324 -34.50 10.90 9.60
N ASN A 325 -35.49 10.02 9.54
CA ASN A 325 -36.72 10.15 10.34
C ASN A 325 -36.64 9.41 11.69
N ASN A 326 -35.83 8.36 11.79
CA ASN A 326 -35.81 7.46 12.95
C ASN A 326 -34.57 7.60 13.84
N THR A 327 -33.55 8.37 13.44
CA THR A 327 -32.38 8.62 14.30
C THR A 327 -32.75 9.60 15.41
N SER A 328 -32.38 9.26 16.65
CA SER A 328 -32.62 10.10 17.81
C SER A 328 -31.98 11.49 17.67
N GLU A 329 -32.65 12.53 18.16
CA GLU A 329 -32.13 13.91 18.14
C GLU A 329 -30.74 14.02 18.78
N LYS A 330 -30.43 13.19 19.78
CA LYS A 330 -29.13 13.13 20.45
C LYS A 330 -28.00 12.64 19.55
N ASN A 331 -28.25 11.76 18.59
CA ASN A 331 -27.23 11.25 17.68
C ASN A 331 -27.39 11.78 16.25
N HIS A 332 -28.45 12.53 15.97
CA HIS A 332 -28.74 13.04 14.64
C HIS A 332 -27.64 14.01 14.17
N PRO A 333 -27.07 13.85 12.95
CA PRO A 333 -25.96 14.70 12.50
C PRO A 333 -26.31 16.20 12.37
N ARG A 334 -27.60 16.53 12.17
CA ARG A 334 -28.12 17.90 12.07
C ARG A 334 -27.73 18.79 13.25
N GLN A 335 -27.61 18.25 14.47
CA GLN A 335 -27.26 19.07 15.64
C GLN A 335 -25.80 19.56 15.63
N TYR A 336 -24.93 18.88 14.88
CA TYR A 336 -23.50 19.18 14.81
C TYR A 336 -23.12 19.98 13.57
N LEU A 337 -23.99 20.04 12.56
CA LEU A 337 -23.75 20.71 11.30
C LEU A 337 -24.55 22.01 11.21
N ASN A 338 -23.98 23.03 10.58
CA ASN A 338 -24.71 24.24 10.28
C ASN A 338 -25.66 24.03 9.10
N TYR A 339 -26.73 24.83 9.06
CA TYR A 339 -27.66 24.86 7.94
C TYR A 339 -26.97 25.29 6.64
N PHE A 340 -27.58 24.87 5.53
CA PHE A 340 -27.10 25.21 4.19
C PHE A 340 -27.00 26.73 4.00
N THR A 341 -25.82 27.18 3.59
CA THR A 341 -25.49 28.58 3.30
C THR A 341 -24.96 28.68 1.86
N PRO A 342 -25.66 29.40 0.97
CA PRO A 342 -25.22 29.57 -0.42
C PRO A 342 -24.06 30.56 -0.54
N ILE A 343 -23.35 30.52 -1.66
CA ILE A 343 -22.33 31.53 -1.98
C ILE A 343 -23.03 32.84 -2.35
N GLU A 344 -22.55 33.96 -1.82
CA GLU A 344 -23.12 35.27 -2.09
C GLU A 344 -22.81 35.77 -3.52
N ILE A 345 -23.68 36.64 -4.03
CA ILE A 345 -23.46 37.30 -5.31
C ILE A 345 -22.44 38.41 -5.08
N GLY A 346 -21.33 38.40 -5.84
CA GLY A 346 -20.32 39.46 -5.79
C GLY A 346 -19.10 39.19 -4.92
N GLU A 347 -19.07 38.12 -4.12
CA GLU A 347 -17.88 37.70 -3.38
C GLU A 347 -17.79 36.17 -3.20
N TYR A 348 -16.58 35.61 -3.24
CA TYR A 348 -16.35 34.21 -2.83
C TYR A 348 -15.94 34.19 -1.36
N PRO A 349 -16.58 33.37 -0.51
CA PRO A 349 -16.27 33.32 0.91
C PRO A 349 -14.83 32.89 1.15
N GLN A 350 -14.18 33.44 2.17
CA GLN A 350 -12.86 32.98 2.58
C GLN A 350 -12.97 31.61 3.25
N PHE A 351 -12.25 30.62 2.73
CA PHE A 351 -12.25 29.29 3.30
C PHE A 351 -11.30 29.24 4.50
N ASN A 352 -11.86 29.10 5.71
CA ASN A 352 -11.10 29.06 6.98
C ASN A 352 -11.26 27.72 7.72
N GLY A 353 -11.76 26.67 7.06
CA GLY A 353 -12.08 25.38 7.69
C GLY A 353 -10.89 24.47 7.99
N TYR A 354 -9.66 24.98 7.97
CA TYR A 354 -8.41 24.24 8.17
C TYR A 354 -7.73 24.64 9.50
N PRO A 355 -6.71 23.92 10.00
CA PRO A 355 -6.16 24.14 11.33
C PRO A 355 -5.66 25.58 11.51
N THR A 356 -6.07 26.25 12.59
CA THR A 356 -5.81 27.68 12.83
C THR A 356 -4.33 28.03 12.95
N ALA A 357 -3.46 27.06 13.23
CA ALA A 357 -2.01 27.26 13.31
C ALA A 357 -1.33 27.45 11.94
N VAL A 358 -2.07 27.34 10.84
CA VAL A 358 -1.53 27.30 9.48
C VAL A 358 -1.92 28.59 8.76
N HIS A 359 -0.98 29.51 8.57
CA HIS A 359 -1.25 30.81 7.97
C HIS A 359 -0.51 31.04 6.64
N THR A 360 0.56 30.30 6.41
CA THR A 360 1.46 30.49 5.25
C THR A 360 1.40 29.31 4.30
N ILE A 361 1.69 29.56 3.01
CA ILE A 361 1.86 28.52 1.98
C ILE A 361 2.92 27.47 2.39
N GLN A 362 3.93 27.88 3.15
CA GLN A 362 4.98 26.98 3.63
C GLN A 362 4.47 26.03 4.72
N ASP A 363 3.53 26.48 5.55
CA ASP A 363 2.87 25.68 6.58
C ASP A 363 1.99 24.60 5.91
N PHE A 364 1.26 24.97 4.83
CA PHE A 364 0.49 24.01 4.03
C PHE A 364 1.38 22.91 3.43
N LYS A 365 2.54 23.26 2.86
CA LYS A 365 3.52 22.26 2.37
C LYS A 365 4.06 21.37 3.50
N GLY A 366 4.13 21.88 4.73
CA GLY A 366 4.45 21.11 5.93
C GLY A 366 3.43 20.00 6.18
N LEU A 367 2.13 20.33 6.11
CA LEU A 367 1.04 19.37 6.33
C LEU A 367 1.09 18.17 5.37
N ARG A 368 1.50 18.39 4.12
CA ARG A 368 1.67 17.29 3.16
C ARG A 368 2.85 16.38 3.52
N LYS A 369 3.96 16.95 4.00
CA LYS A 369 5.08 16.15 4.53
C LYS A 369 4.66 15.37 5.77
N ASP A 370 3.93 15.99 6.67
CA ASP A 370 3.40 15.35 7.87
C ASP A 370 2.46 14.20 7.52
N LYS A 371 1.63 14.36 6.49
CA LYS A 371 0.79 13.27 5.96
C LYS A 371 1.61 12.09 5.45
N HIS A 372 2.65 12.35 4.67
CA HIS A 372 3.54 11.29 4.19
C HIS A 372 4.21 10.58 5.37
N LEU A 373 4.71 11.32 6.36
CA LEU A 373 5.29 10.77 7.58
C LEU A 373 4.28 9.93 8.39
N LEU A 374 3.03 10.37 8.48
CA LEU A 374 1.96 9.62 9.13
C LEU A 374 1.66 8.32 8.38
N THR A 375 1.59 8.37 7.05
CA THR A 375 1.36 7.21 6.20
C THR A 375 2.50 6.20 6.32
N ASP A 376 3.74 6.68 6.34
CA ASP A 376 4.94 5.85 6.51
C ASP A 376 4.96 5.19 7.90
N LYS A 377 4.62 5.93 8.96
CA LYS A 377 4.46 5.39 10.32
C LYS A 377 3.34 4.37 10.42
N GLU A 378 2.19 4.62 9.78
CA GLU A 378 1.09 3.65 9.72
C GLU A 378 1.51 2.38 8.98
N LEU A 379 2.25 2.50 7.88
CA LEU A 379 2.82 1.37 7.14
C LEU A 379 3.83 0.59 8.00
N GLU A 380 4.72 1.27 8.73
CA GLU A 380 5.68 0.67 9.66
C GLU A 380 4.98 -0.08 10.80
N MET A 381 3.90 0.49 11.35
CA MET A 381 3.07 -0.18 12.36
C MET A 381 2.28 -1.37 11.82
N LEU A 382 1.92 -1.37 10.54
CA LEU A 382 1.20 -2.46 9.86
C LEU A 382 2.13 -3.57 9.33
N GLN A 383 3.44 -3.35 9.31
CA GLN A 383 4.38 -4.45 9.09
C GLN A 383 4.20 -5.47 10.23
N PRO A 384 4.11 -6.78 9.94
CA PRO A 384 4.03 -7.78 10.99
C PRO A 384 5.22 -7.56 11.90
N ILE A 385 4.95 -7.26 13.17
CA ILE A 385 5.96 -7.16 14.21
C ILE A 385 6.74 -8.48 14.14
N ASP A 386 7.97 -8.41 13.62
CA ASP A 386 8.91 -9.49 13.30
C ASP A 386 9.46 -10.20 14.57
N LYS A 387 8.65 -10.21 15.63
CA LYS A 387 8.90 -10.88 16.91
C LYS A 387 8.62 -12.38 16.81
N GLY A 388 7.65 -12.82 16.00
CA GLY A 388 7.32 -14.25 15.85
C GLY A 388 8.45 -15.06 15.21
N THR A 389 8.99 -14.55 14.12
CA THR A 389 10.09 -15.14 13.32
C THR A 389 11.39 -15.24 14.11
N LYS A 390 11.75 -14.23 14.91
CA LYS A 390 12.94 -14.28 15.78
C LYS A 390 12.78 -15.24 16.96
N ILE A 391 11.60 -15.32 17.57
CA ILE A 391 11.35 -16.26 18.69
C ILE A 391 11.36 -17.71 18.20
N ASP A 392 10.81 -17.99 17.02
CA ASP A 392 10.81 -19.34 16.44
C ASP A 392 12.20 -19.77 15.97
N GLN A 393 13.01 -18.85 15.43
CA GLN A 393 14.42 -19.12 15.12
C GLN A 393 15.24 -19.40 16.39
N VAL A 394 15.04 -18.62 17.45
CA VAL A 394 15.72 -18.83 18.73
C VAL A 394 15.29 -20.17 19.35
N ARG A 395 14.00 -20.54 19.30
CA ARG A 395 13.52 -21.85 19.77
C ARG A 395 14.14 -23.01 19.00
N LYS A 396 14.16 -22.95 17.67
CA LYS A 396 14.80 -23.98 16.83
C LYS A 396 16.29 -24.14 17.14
N ASN A 397 17.02 -23.02 17.30
CA ASN A 397 18.43 -23.05 17.64
C ASN A 397 18.70 -23.64 19.05
N ILE A 398 17.80 -23.40 20.02
CA ILE A 398 17.90 -23.98 21.35
C ILE A 398 17.66 -25.50 21.31
N GLU A 399 16.64 -25.96 20.57
CA GLU A 399 16.35 -27.38 20.41
C GLU A 399 17.47 -28.14 19.67
N GLU A 400 18.04 -27.54 18.63
CA GLU A 400 19.18 -28.11 17.89
C GLU A 400 20.43 -28.21 18.77
N ASN A 401 20.74 -27.18 19.55
CA ASN A 401 21.86 -27.21 20.49
C ASN A 401 21.69 -28.26 21.59
N GLN A 402 20.46 -28.47 22.08
CA GLN A 402 20.18 -29.52 23.06
C GLN A 402 20.43 -30.91 22.47
N ARG A 403 19.93 -31.18 21.25
CA ARG A 403 20.17 -32.46 20.55
C ARG A 403 21.66 -32.72 20.31
N MET A 404 22.39 -31.69 19.88
CA MET A 404 23.84 -31.82 19.65
C MET A 404 24.61 -32.12 20.94
N ASN A 405 24.19 -31.54 22.06
CA ASN A 405 24.83 -31.76 23.36
C ASN A 405 24.53 -33.16 23.92
N GLU A 406 23.29 -33.65 23.77
CA GLU A 406 22.92 -35.03 24.12
C GLU A 406 23.71 -36.07 23.33
N LEU A 407 23.84 -35.85 22.02
CA LEU A 407 24.64 -36.72 21.15
C LEU A 407 26.12 -36.71 21.55
N GLY A 408 26.67 -35.53 21.84
CA GLY A 408 28.04 -35.37 22.33
C GLY A 408 28.30 -36.11 23.65
N ASN A 409 27.37 -36.06 24.59
CA ASN A 409 27.47 -36.78 25.86
C ASN A 409 27.42 -38.30 25.69
N LEU A 410 26.60 -38.80 24.76
CA LEU A 410 26.56 -40.23 24.41
C LEU A 410 27.89 -40.71 23.82
N TYR A 411 28.49 -39.95 22.91
CA TYR A 411 29.80 -40.27 22.35
C TYR A 411 30.89 -40.26 23.42
N LYS A 412 30.85 -39.28 24.33
CA LYS A 412 31.79 -39.19 25.44
C LYS A 412 31.69 -40.40 26.37
N SER A 413 30.48 -40.83 26.73
CA SER A 413 30.26 -42.04 27.55
C SER A 413 30.82 -43.28 26.87
N LYS A 414 30.56 -43.47 25.56
CA LYS A 414 31.11 -44.61 24.82
C LYS A 414 32.64 -44.61 24.79
N LEU A 415 33.26 -43.45 24.59
CA LEU A 415 34.71 -43.32 24.61
C LEU A 415 35.30 -43.65 25.99
N GLU A 416 34.62 -43.28 27.07
CA GLU A 416 35.02 -43.62 28.44
C GLU A 416 34.95 -45.13 28.69
N ASP A 417 33.91 -45.81 28.19
CA ASP A 417 33.77 -47.27 28.26
C ASP A 417 34.88 -47.98 27.46
N GLU A 418 35.14 -47.55 26.23
CA GLU A 418 36.23 -48.09 25.39
C GLU A 418 37.61 -47.88 26.03
N LEU A 419 37.87 -46.70 26.58
CA LEU A 419 39.10 -46.41 27.32
C LEU A 419 39.26 -47.30 28.56
N ALA A 420 38.17 -47.65 29.25
CA ALA A 420 38.22 -48.57 30.38
C ALA A 420 38.64 -49.98 29.94
N ILE A 421 38.08 -50.47 28.83
CA ILE A 421 38.41 -51.78 28.25
C ILE A 421 39.89 -51.83 27.85
N VAL A 422 40.38 -50.80 27.14
CA VAL A 422 41.79 -50.70 26.72
C VAL A 422 42.73 -50.66 27.92
N ASN A 423 42.40 -49.89 28.96
CA ASN A 423 43.21 -49.82 30.18
C ASN A 423 43.27 -51.16 30.92
N GLU A 424 42.17 -51.92 30.92
CA GLU A 424 42.16 -53.26 31.52
C GLU A 424 43.06 -54.24 30.74
N GLN A 425 42.99 -54.21 29.41
CA GLN A 425 43.88 -55.01 28.56
C GLN A 425 45.35 -54.64 28.77
N ARG A 426 45.66 -53.36 28.94
CA ARG A 426 47.02 -52.88 29.22
C ARG A 426 47.55 -53.41 30.56
N LYS A 427 46.73 -53.41 31.61
CA LYS A 427 47.10 -54.01 32.91
C LYS A 427 47.42 -55.50 32.78
N ARG A 428 46.58 -56.25 32.05
CA ARG A 428 46.84 -57.69 31.79
C ARG A 428 48.13 -57.91 31.01
N LEU A 429 48.45 -57.05 30.04
CA LEU A 429 49.72 -57.11 29.30
C LEU A 429 50.93 -56.82 30.20
N ASP A 430 50.83 -55.85 31.12
CA ASP A 430 51.91 -55.53 32.05
C ASP A 430 52.13 -56.64 33.09
N GLU A 431 51.07 -57.32 33.53
CA GLU A 431 51.16 -58.52 34.37
C GLU A 431 51.89 -59.66 33.64
N LEU A 432 51.55 -59.90 32.37
CA LEU A 432 52.22 -60.90 31.54
C LEU A 432 53.70 -60.56 31.28
N LYS A 433 54.04 -59.27 31.10
CA LYS A 433 55.44 -58.81 31.02
C LYS A 433 56.20 -59.09 32.31
N LYS A 434 55.61 -58.80 33.48
CA LYS A 434 56.23 -59.12 34.79
C LYS A 434 56.47 -60.61 34.97
N ILE A 435 55.54 -61.47 34.55
CA ILE A 435 55.71 -62.93 34.60
C ILE A 435 56.85 -63.38 33.67
N LYS A 436 56.97 -62.78 32.48
CA LYS A 436 58.06 -63.05 31.54
C LYS A 436 59.42 -62.64 32.10
N ASP A 437 59.51 -61.48 32.72
CA ASP A 437 60.75 -60.98 33.33
C ASP A 437 61.19 -61.84 34.54
N LEU A 438 60.24 -62.32 35.35
CA LEU A 438 60.48 -63.29 36.42
C LEU A 438 60.97 -64.65 35.87
N ASN A 439 60.45 -65.08 34.72
CA ASN A 439 60.92 -66.31 34.06
C ASN A 439 62.30 -66.14 33.40
N LEU A 440 62.64 -64.95 32.89
CA LEU A 440 63.99 -64.62 32.42
C LEU A 440 65.02 -64.60 33.57
N GLN A 441 64.65 -64.10 34.75
CA GLN A 441 65.50 -64.17 35.96
C GLN A 441 65.67 -65.60 36.48
N LYS A 442 64.65 -66.47 36.34
CA LYS A 442 64.76 -67.90 36.65
C LYS A 442 65.59 -68.68 35.61
N GLY A 443 65.63 -68.21 34.35
CA GLY A 443 66.47 -68.76 33.28
C GLY A 443 67.95 -68.43 33.44
N THR A 444 68.31 -67.26 33.96
CA THR A 444 69.71 -66.90 34.26
C THR A 444 70.28 -67.62 35.49
N HIS A 445 69.44 -68.04 36.45
CA HIS A 445 69.88 -68.86 37.60
C HIS A 445 70.05 -70.36 37.30
N ARG A 446 69.57 -70.87 36.15
CA ARG A 446 69.78 -72.28 35.72
C ARG A 446 70.92 -72.47 34.72
N SER A 447 71.69 -71.43 34.41
CA SER A 447 72.79 -71.46 33.43
C SER A 447 74.19 -71.60 34.07
N LEU A 448 74.28 -71.85 35.39
CA LEU A 448 75.56 -72.02 36.09
C LEU A 448 75.88 -73.45 36.53
N ASP A 449 75.16 -74.46 36.04
CA ASP A 449 75.57 -75.85 36.28
C ASP A 449 75.22 -76.77 35.10
N HIS A 450 76.20 -76.94 34.21
CA HIS A 450 76.64 -78.19 33.59
C HIS A 450 77.40 -77.93 32.27
N ARG A 451 78.72 -78.04 32.37
CA ARG A 451 79.60 -78.41 31.26
C ARG A 451 79.38 -79.91 30.98
N HIS A 452 79.20 -80.30 29.72
CA HIS A 452 79.98 -81.34 29.01
C HIS A 452 79.47 -81.55 27.57
N GLY A 453 80.35 -81.32 26.59
CA GLY A 453 80.64 -82.29 25.53
C GLY A 453 79.81 -82.32 24.23
N ARG A 454 80.48 -81.94 23.13
CA ARG A 454 80.33 -82.38 21.72
C ARG A 454 79.27 -81.74 20.80
N CYS A 455 79.78 -80.77 20.03
CA CYS A 455 79.75 -80.64 18.57
C CYS A 455 78.95 -81.70 17.77
N TYR A 456 77.99 -81.28 16.93
CA TYR A 456 78.11 -81.23 15.47
C TYR A 456 76.95 -80.43 14.84
N CYS A 457 77.24 -79.87 13.68
CA CYS A 457 76.50 -78.89 12.90
C CYS A 457 75.19 -79.44 12.30
N THR A 458 74.12 -78.63 12.23
CA THR A 458 73.16 -78.63 11.10
C THR A 458 72.13 -77.48 11.20
N SER A 459 71.84 -76.90 10.02
CA SER A 459 70.82 -75.86 9.68
C SER A 459 71.11 -74.40 10.07
N LEU A 460 71.74 -73.68 9.14
CA LEU A 460 71.85 -72.23 9.09
C LEU A 460 70.59 -71.52 8.56
N GLU A 461 69.54 -72.25 8.19
CA GLU A 461 68.30 -71.68 7.65
C GLU A 461 67.29 -71.28 8.75
N GLY A 462 67.35 -71.89 9.94
CA GLY A 462 66.42 -71.58 11.05
C GLY A 462 66.79 -70.38 11.92
N LYS A 463 68.06 -69.94 11.93
CA LYS A 463 68.50 -68.78 12.74
C LYS A 463 68.33 -67.45 12.03
N HIS A 464 68.45 -67.41 10.70
CA HIS A 464 68.17 -66.21 9.91
C HIS A 464 66.67 -65.87 9.89
N ALA A 465 65.78 -66.88 9.82
CA ALA A 465 64.34 -66.68 9.92
C ALA A 465 63.93 -66.10 11.28
N ARG A 466 64.38 -66.69 12.40
CA ARG A 466 64.04 -66.21 13.76
C ARG A 466 64.65 -64.85 14.11
N LEU A 467 65.77 -64.46 13.50
CA LEU A 467 66.36 -63.12 13.67
C LEU A 467 65.68 -62.08 12.77
N CYS A 468 65.24 -62.46 11.56
CA CYS A 468 64.40 -61.60 10.71
C CYS A 468 63.03 -61.35 11.36
N ASP A 469 62.38 -62.38 11.89
CA ASP A 469 61.08 -62.23 12.57
C ASP A 469 61.18 -61.34 13.81
N LYS A 470 62.26 -61.47 14.60
CA LYS A 470 62.51 -60.59 15.76
C LYS A 470 62.81 -59.15 15.37
N ALA A 471 63.51 -58.92 14.26
CA ALA A 471 63.81 -57.57 13.77
C ALA A 471 62.58 -56.87 13.18
N ILE A 472 61.71 -57.63 12.48
CA ILE A 472 60.43 -57.15 11.94
C ILE A 472 59.49 -56.78 13.08
N ILE A 473 59.32 -57.66 14.09
CA ILE A 473 58.49 -57.37 15.27
C ILE A 473 59.01 -56.15 16.06
N ALA A 474 60.33 -55.99 16.18
CA ALA A 474 60.91 -54.81 16.85
C ALA A 474 60.78 -53.51 16.04
N SER A 475 60.70 -53.60 14.71
CA SER A 475 60.43 -52.46 13.82
C SER A 475 58.96 -52.05 13.88
N ASP A 476 58.05 -53.04 13.86
CA ASP A 476 56.61 -52.81 13.94
C ASP A 476 56.20 -52.23 15.30
N LEU A 477 56.78 -52.73 16.40
CA LEU A 477 56.61 -52.17 17.74
C LEU A 477 57.07 -50.71 17.88
N LYS A 478 58.12 -50.30 17.14
CA LYS A 478 58.55 -48.89 17.10
C LYS A 478 57.62 -48.02 16.28
N ALA A 479 57.05 -48.56 15.20
CA ALA A 479 56.08 -47.86 14.37
C ALA A 479 54.75 -47.65 15.10
N THR A 480 54.30 -48.64 15.88
CA THR A 480 53.12 -48.52 16.75
C THR A 480 53.36 -47.53 17.89
N ASP A 481 54.52 -47.56 18.56
CA ASP A 481 54.88 -46.56 19.59
C ASP A 481 54.92 -45.11 19.05
N MET A 482 55.35 -44.90 17.78
CA MET A 482 55.33 -43.59 17.15
C MET A 482 53.91 -43.09 16.86
N LEU A 483 53.02 -43.98 16.40
CA LEU A 483 51.60 -43.66 16.20
C LEU A 483 50.91 -43.33 17.53
N ILE A 484 51.23 -44.04 18.61
CA ILE A 484 50.66 -43.79 19.95
C ILE A 484 51.03 -42.37 20.42
N LYS A 485 52.30 -41.99 20.31
CA LYS A 485 52.76 -40.64 20.67
C LYS A 485 52.08 -39.54 19.83
N LYS A 486 51.74 -39.84 18.57
CA LYS A 486 51.08 -38.88 17.68
C LYS A 486 49.61 -38.66 18.08
N VAL A 487 48.88 -39.75 18.36
CA VAL A 487 47.48 -39.71 18.85
C VAL A 487 47.39 -39.04 20.23
N GLU A 488 48.30 -39.35 21.16
CA GLU A 488 48.36 -38.69 22.48
C GLU A 488 48.59 -37.17 22.38
N LYS A 489 49.38 -36.72 21.41
CA LYS A 489 49.65 -35.29 21.17
C LYS A 489 48.43 -34.58 20.58
N GLY A 490 47.66 -35.25 19.73
CA GLY A 490 46.38 -34.75 19.21
C GLY A 490 45.31 -34.61 20.29
N LEU A 491 45.14 -35.64 21.13
CA LEU A 491 44.20 -35.63 22.25
C LEU A 491 44.52 -34.54 23.29
N LYS A 492 45.81 -34.24 23.53
CA LYS A 492 46.23 -33.11 24.39
C LYS A 492 45.88 -31.74 23.79
N LYS A 493 45.97 -31.58 22.46
CA LYS A 493 45.53 -30.35 21.77
C LYS A 493 44.01 -30.17 21.83
N GLN A 494 43.25 -31.27 21.79
CA GLN A 494 41.78 -31.24 21.88
C GLN A 494 41.29 -30.75 23.25
N LYS A 495 41.97 -31.15 24.35
CA LYS A 495 41.71 -30.61 25.69
C LYS A 495 42.06 -29.12 25.85
N GLY A 496 42.85 -28.55 24.95
CA GLY A 496 43.21 -27.12 24.91
C GLY A 496 42.31 -26.26 24.01
N GLY A 497 41.30 -26.84 23.35
CA GLY A 497 40.27 -26.11 22.59
C GLY A 497 40.67 -25.61 21.20
N SER A 498 41.77 -26.07 20.60
CA SER A 498 42.26 -25.55 19.30
C SER A 498 42.38 -26.63 18.20
N LEU A 499 41.28 -27.30 17.85
CA LEU A 499 41.25 -28.21 16.68
C LEU A 499 39.99 -27.99 15.86
N GLU A 500 40.14 -27.89 14.54
CA GLU A 500 39.04 -27.81 13.56
C GLU A 500 38.45 -29.22 13.29
N ASP A 501 37.20 -29.31 12.83
CA ASP A 501 36.48 -30.59 12.64
C ASP A 501 37.21 -31.59 11.73
N THR A 502 38.00 -31.10 10.77
CA THR A 502 38.85 -31.92 9.89
C THR A 502 39.97 -32.64 10.64
N ASP A 503 40.55 -32.00 11.66
CA ASP A 503 41.62 -32.61 12.46
C ASP A 503 41.07 -33.70 13.39
N ILE A 504 39.81 -33.55 13.84
CA ILE A 504 39.12 -34.55 14.67
C ILE A 504 38.83 -35.81 13.85
N GLN A 505 38.37 -35.66 12.61
CA GLN A 505 38.17 -36.80 11.70
C GLN A 505 39.50 -37.51 11.38
N GLN A 506 40.57 -36.75 11.16
CA GLN A 506 41.88 -37.34 10.90
C GLN A 506 42.46 -38.08 12.12
N LEU A 507 42.26 -37.55 13.32
CA LEU A 507 42.60 -38.24 14.58
C LEU A 507 41.80 -39.54 14.76
N ALA A 508 40.51 -39.56 14.40
CA ALA A 508 39.70 -40.76 14.46
C ALA A 508 40.22 -41.86 13.52
N VAL A 509 40.59 -41.49 12.29
CA VAL A 509 41.19 -42.43 11.31
C VAL A 509 42.53 -42.96 11.81
N GLU A 510 43.42 -42.10 12.31
CA GLU A 510 44.71 -42.52 12.85
C GLU A 510 44.55 -43.45 14.07
N THR A 511 43.49 -43.27 14.88
CA THR A 511 43.19 -44.13 16.04
C THR A 511 42.74 -45.53 15.61
N VAL A 512 41.85 -45.62 14.61
CA VAL A 512 41.40 -46.92 14.05
C VAL A 512 42.56 -47.67 13.39
N GLU A 513 43.45 -46.97 12.68
CA GLU A 513 44.64 -47.59 12.08
C GLU A 513 45.57 -48.18 13.14
N LEU A 514 45.67 -47.51 14.29
CA LEU A 514 46.44 -47.94 15.45
C LEU A 514 45.85 -49.21 16.08
N GLU A 515 44.54 -49.24 16.29
CA GLU A 515 43.83 -50.42 16.80
C GLU A 515 44.02 -51.65 15.90
N MET A 516 43.91 -51.46 14.58
CA MET A 516 44.13 -52.55 13.62
C MET A 516 45.58 -53.08 13.65
N LYS A 517 46.57 -52.19 13.80
CA LYS A 517 47.98 -52.59 13.92
C LYS A 517 48.25 -53.36 15.21
N ILE A 518 47.70 -52.90 16.35
CA ILE A 518 47.82 -53.60 17.64
C ILE A 518 47.16 -54.99 17.57
N LEU A 519 45.96 -55.09 16.98
CA LEU A 519 45.27 -56.37 16.80
C LEU A 519 46.08 -57.35 15.95
N LYS A 520 46.72 -56.88 14.88
CA LYS A 520 47.57 -57.69 14.02
C LYS A 520 48.84 -58.17 14.73
N GLU A 521 49.48 -57.32 15.53
CA GLU A 521 50.63 -57.70 16.35
C GLU A 521 50.26 -58.71 17.45
N LEU A 522 49.10 -58.56 18.09
CA LEU A 522 48.59 -59.51 19.08
C LEU A 522 48.29 -60.88 18.47
N GLN A 523 47.74 -60.92 17.25
CA GLN A 523 47.55 -62.17 16.51
C GLN A 523 48.89 -62.84 16.18
N LEU A 524 49.90 -62.06 15.75
CA LEU A 524 51.24 -62.58 15.45
C LEU A 524 51.93 -63.13 16.72
N LEU A 525 51.82 -62.44 17.85
CA LEU A 525 52.34 -62.88 19.15
C LEU A 525 51.64 -64.13 19.69
N ASN A 526 50.34 -64.29 19.43
CA ASN A 526 49.62 -65.52 19.75
C ASN A 526 50.03 -66.69 18.85
N SER A 527 50.30 -66.47 17.56
CA SER A 527 50.82 -67.52 16.66
C SER A 527 52.21 -68.02 17.07
N LEU A 528 53.01 -67.19 17.75
CA LEU A 528 54.32 -67.57 18.31
C LEU A 528 54.22 -68.36 19.64
N LYS A 529 53.03 -68.44 20.27
CA LYS A 529 52.79 -69.25 21.48
C LYS A 529 52.38 -70.70 21.17
N GLU A 530 51.97 -71.01 19.94
CA GLU A 530 51.47 -72.33 19.54
C GLU A 530 52.48 -73.18 18.74
N VAL A 531 53.79 -73.02 19.01
CA VAL A 531 54.80 -74.00 18.57
C VAL A 531 55.53 -74.49 19.83
N PRO A 532 55.52 -75.81 20.14
CA PRO A 532 56.11 -76.36 21.36
C PRO A 532 57.62 -76.16 21.48
#